data_AF-A0A2W0BYN0-F1
#
_entry.id   AF-A0A2W0BYN0-F1
#
_cell.length_a   1.000
_cell.length_b   1.000
_cell.length_c   1.000
_cell.angle_alpha   90.00
_cell.angle_beta   90.00
_cell.angle_gamma   90.00
#
_symmetry.space_group_name_H-M   'P 1'
#
loop_
_entity.id
_entity.type
_entity.pdbx_description
1 polymer ?
#
loop_
_entity_poly.entity_id
_entity_poly.type
_entity_poly.pdbx_seq_one_letter_code
_entity_poly.pdbx_strand_id
1 'polypeptide(L)'
;MPQLTRADWPPNLDDPEAMKLVRGLGTILAMAMLTAAGSTQDKPRVKQADLRDESIVLCGDGLTGSDCQMARGLMRLALKRLSTSIPDWRIVVVAQSRWNEVAAGFRVKPTTPAFSSPGIRTTYVEGNLLSQDARIDENLQRYTPLTGLNKLTWIIAHEYGHILCETSDERKANAAAGRLIYGRGEVCR
;
A
#
# COMPACT_ATOMS: atom_id res chain seq x y z
N MET A 1 -20.98 20.65 0.06
CA MET A 1 -19.82 19.81 0.44
C MET A 1 -19.21 20.42 1.71
N PRO A 2 -19.06 19.67 2.81
CA PRO A 2 -18.40 20.19 4.01
C PRO A 2 -16.91 20.42 3.75
N GLN A 3 -16.34 21.48 4.32
CA GLN A 3 -14.90 21.74 4.28
C GLN A 3 -14.25 21.15 5.53
N LEU A 4 -13.30 20.23 5.36
CA LEU A 4 -12.39 19.80 6.42
C LEU A 4 -11.38 20.92 6.69
N THR A 5 -10.95 21.06 7.94
CA THR A 5 -10.16 22.20 8.43
C THR A 5 -8.72 21.78 8.77
N ARG A 6 -7.84 22.74 9.05
CA ARG A 6 -6.45 22.46 9.42
C ARG A 6 -6.30 21.67 10.73
N ALA A 7 -7.32 21.67 11.59
CA ALA A 7 -7.35 20.90 12.83
C ALA A 7 -7.70 19.41 12.63
N ASP A 8 -8.05 19.00 11.40
CA ASP A 8 -8.52 17.65 11.11
C ASP A 8 -7.42 16.60 10.85
N TRP A 9 -6.15 16.99 10.96
CA TRP A 9 -4.97 16.21 10.52
C TRP A 9 -3.99 15.90 11.65
N PRO A 10 -3.28 14.76 11.62
CA PRO A 10 -2.27 14.41 12.62
C PRO A 10 -1.06 15.37 12.58
N PRO A 11 -0.31 15.47 13.69
CA PRO A 11 0.96 16.19 13.71
C PRO A 11 1.97 15.50 12.79
N ASN A 12 2.87 16.31 12.21
CA ASN A 12 3.89 15.86 11.27
C ASN A 12 4.75 14.71 11.87
N LEU A 13 5.04 13.68 11.06
CA LEU A 13 5.65 12.43 11.53
C LEU A 13 7.18 12.35 11.36
N ASP A 14 7.84 13.50 11.18
CA ASP A 14 9.31 13.63 11.09
C ASP A 14 10.01 13.51 12.47
N ASP A 15 9.51 12.64 13.36
CA ASP A 15 10.01 12.44 14.73
C ASP A 15 10.98 11.23 14.78
N PRO A 16 12.30 11.44 14.97
CA PRO A 16 13.32 10.42 14.72
C PRO A 16 13.50 9.38 15.84
N GLU A 17 12.82 9.48 16.98
CA GLU A 17 13.06 8.61 18.14
C GLU A 17 12.53 7.16 18.01
N ALA A 18 11.78 6.84 16.94
CA ALA A 18 11.01 5.61 16.83
C ALA A 18 11.78 4.32 16.42
N MET A 19 13.11 4.33 16.29
CA MET A 19 13.89 3.16 15.78
C MET A 19 15.06 2.70 16.66
N LYS A 20 14.76 2.00 17.78
CA LYS A 20 15.76 1.24 18.57
C LYS A 20 15.22 -0.08 19.15
N LEU A 21 14.95 -1.11 18.33
CA LEU A 21 14.76 -2.48 18.85
C LEU A 21 14.82 -3.63 17.80
N VAL A 22 16.02 -4.04 17.37
CA VAL A 22 16.31 -5.44 16.97
C VAL A 22 17.72 -5.83 17.40
N ARG A 23 17.83 -6.82 18.29
CA ARG A 23 19.00 -7.70 18.46
C ARG A 23 18.70 -8.98 17.66
N GLY A 24 19.65 -9.79 17.16
CA GLY A 24 21.10 -9.83 17.27
C GLY A 24 21.58 -11.30 17.19
N LEU A 25 22.89 -11.54 16.99
CA LEU A 25 23.55 -12.87 16.91
C LEU A 25 23.16 -13.78 15.73
N GLY A 26 24.14 -14.52 15.18
CA GLY A 26 23.92 -15.40 14.02
C GLY A 26 25.18 -15.97 13.35
N THR A 27 26.31 -16.12 14.05
CA THR A 27 27.55 -16.68 13.49
C THR A 27 27.55 -18.21 13.47
N ILE A 28 27.50 -18.80 12.27
CA ILE A 28 27.97 -20.18 12.03
C ILE A 28 28.85 -20.17 10.77
N LEU A 29 30.05 -20.75 10.89
CA LEU A 29 30.99 -21.00 9.81
C LEU A 29 30.89 -22.47 9.39
N ALA A 30 30.79 -22.74 8.09
CA ALA A 30 30.94 -24.09 7.55
C ALA A 30 31.60 -24.02 6.15
N MET A 31 32.81 -24.57 6.02
CA MET A 31 33.43 -24.84 4.73
C MET A 31 33.05 -26.24 4.25
N ALA A 32 32.74 -26.38 2.96
CA ALA A 32 32.82 -27.64 2.23
C ALA A 32 33.15 -27.31 0.76
N MET A 33 33.99 -28.13 0.13
CA MET A 33 34.45 -27.96 -1.26
C MET A 33 34.38 -29.30 -2.00
N LEU A 34 34.00 -29.25 -3.30
CA LEU A 34 34.35 -30.22 -4.37
C LEU A 34 33.79 -31.66 -4.20
N THR A 35 33.22 -32.36 -5.19
CA THR A 35 32.79 -32.08 -6.58
C THR A 35 31.36 -32.70 -6.75
N ALA A 36 30.75 -33.10 -7.88
CA ALA A 36 31.12 -33.31 -9.29
C ALA A 36 29.86 -33.32 -10.21
N ALA A 37 30.06 -33.75 -11.47
CA ALA A 37 29.06 -34.31 -12.39
C ALA A 37 27.76 -33.49 -12.62
N GLY A 38 27.74 -32.73 -13.71
CA GLY A 38 26.58 -31.92 -14.09
C GLY A 38 25.36 -32.73 -14.53
N SER A 39 24.19 -32.28 -14.09
CA SER A 39 22.94 -32.41 -14.84
C SER A 39 22.32 -31.02 -14.92
N THR A 40 22.38 -30.40 -16.10
CA THR A 40 21.86 -29.04 -16.32
C THR A 40 20.35 -29.08 -16.48
N GLN A 41 19.63 -29.29 -15.38
CA GLN A 41 18.22 -28.92 -15.30
C GLN A 41 18.14 -27.39 -15.41
N ASP A 42 17.82 -26.90 -16.60
CA ASP A 42 17.61 -25.47 -16.86
C ASP A 42 16.32 -25.01 -16.16
N LYS A 43 16.47 -24.69 -14.87
CA LYS A 43 15.40 -24.28 -13.98
C LYS A 43 14.80 -22.98 -14.54
N PRO A 44 13.53 -22.97 -14.99
CA PRO A 44 13.00 -21.89 -15.81
C PRO A 44 13.18 -20.55 -15.09
N ARG A 45 14.04 -19.71 -15.67
CA ARG A 45 14.47 -18.44 -15.08
C ARG A 45 13.36 -17.40 -15.23
N VAL A 46 12.32 -17.54 -14.38
CA VAL A 46 11.25 -16.55 -14.20
C VAL A 46 11.90 -15.17 -14.13
N LYS A 47 11.50 -14.26 -15.02
CA LYS A 47 12.17 -12.97 -15.23
C LYS A 47 12.07 -12.10 -13.98
N GLN A 48 13.06 -12.24 -13.11
CA GLN A 48 13.14 -11.59 -11.79
C GLN A 48 13.30 -10.05 -11.84
N ALA A 49 13.31 -9.48 -13.05
CA ALA A 49 13.28 -8.04 -13.31
C ALA A 49 11.86 -7.44 -13.17
N ASP A 50 10.82 -8.20 -13.51
CA ASP A 50 9.42 -7.71 -13.56
C ASP A 50 8.84 -7.36 -12.17
N LEU A 51 9.45 -7.91 -11.10
CA LEU A 51 9.01 -7.75 -9.71
C LEU A 51 9.66 -6.57 -8.95
N ARG A 52 10.52 -5.78 -9.60
CA ARG A 52 11.19 -4.63 -8.94
C ARG A 52 10.52 -3.29 -9.22
N ASP A 53 9.86 -3.17 -10.36
CA ASP A 53 9.16 -1.94 -10.76
C ASP A 53 7.69 -1.92 -10.27
N GLU A 54 7.19 -3.01 -9.67
CA GLU A 54 5.87 -3.08 -9.01
C GLU A 54 5.95 -2.88 -7.48
N SER A 55 4.88 -2.35 -6.89
CA SER A 55 4.75 -2.20 -5.44
C SER A 55 4.50 -3.53 -4.72
N ILE A 56 5.14 -3.71 -3.57
CA ILE A 56 5.17 -4.95 -2.79
C ILE A 56 3.89 -5.05 -1.94
N VAL A 57 2.93 -5.87 -2.37
CA VAL A 57 1.68 -6.11 -1.62
C VAL A 57 1.85 -7.20 -0.55
N LEU A 58 1.63 -6.78 0.69
CA LEU A 58 1.72 -7.53 1.95
C LEU A 58 0.36 -7.58 2.67
N CYS A 59 0.24 -8.51 3.61
CA CYS A 59 -0.90 -8.63 4.52
C CYS A 59 -0.42 -8.31 5.94
N GLY A 60 -1.17 -7.49 6.67
CA GLY A 60 -0.95 -7.22 8.09
C GLY A 60 -1.63 -8.24 9.00
N ASP A 61 -1.44 -8.09 10.30
CA ASP A 61 -1.98 -9.00 11.31
C ASP A 61 -3.51 -9.17 11.21
N GLY A 62 -3.96 -10.40 11.43
CA GLY A 62 -5.36 -10.81 11.29
C GLY A 62 -5.78 -11.18 9.85
N LEU A 63 -4.97 -10.89 8.83
CA LEU A 63 -5.28 -11.22 7.44
C LEU A 63 -4.36 -12.35 6.93
N THR A 64 -4.86 -13.59 6.90
CA THR A 64 -4.07 -14.79 6.57
C THR A 64 -4.74 -15.65 5.50
N GLY A 65 -4.16 -16.81 5.16
CA GLY A 65 -4.81 -17.84 4.33
C GLY A 65 -5.33 -17.36 2.98
N SER A 66 -6.57 -17.76 2.65
CA SER A 66 -7.34 -17.33 1.48
C SER A 66 -7.44 -15.82 1.36
N ASP A 67 -7.73 -15.16 2.48
CA ASP A 67 -8.19 -13.78 2.53
C ASP A 67 -7.03 -12.84 2.22
N CYS A 68 -5.83 -13.18 2.70
CA CYS A 68 -4.59 -12.53 2.30
C CYS A 68 -4.29 -12.69 0.80
N GLN A 69 -4.50 -13.87 0.20
CA GLN A 69 -4.26 -14.03 -1.24
C GLN A 69 -5.31 -13.29 -2.09
N MET A 70 -6.58 -13.29 -1.67
CA MET A 70 -7.65 -12.51 -2.30
C MET A 70 -7.36 -11.02 -2.23
N ALA A 71 -6.98 -10.50 -1.06
CA ALA A 71 -6.58 -9.12 -0.87
C ALA A 71 -5.39 -8.71 -1.76
N ARG A 72 -4.36 -9.55 -1.82
CA ARG A 72 -3.19 -9.34 -2.71
C ARG A 72 -3.54 -9.43 -4.19
N GLY A 73 -4.54 -10.22 -4.56
CA GLY A 73 -5.09 -10.28 -5.92
C GLY A 73 -5.81 -8.98 -6.30
N LEU A 74 -6.79 -8.57 -5.49
CA LEU A 74 -7.57 -7.34 -5.70
C LEU A 74 -6.68 -6.08 -5.70
N MET A 75 -5.70 -6.01 -4.80
CA MET A 75 -4.75 -4.90 -4.77
C MET A 75 -3.88 -4.84 -6.03
N ARG A 76 -3.38 -5.97 -6.54
CA ARG A 76 -2.66 -6.01 -7.83
C ARG A 76 -3.54 -5.61 -9.02
N LEU A 77 -4.82 -5.97 -9.01
CA LEU A 77 -5.78 -5.54 -10.03
C LEU A 77 -6.07 -4.03 -9.96
N ALA A 78 -6.04 -3.42 -8.78
CA ALA A 78 -6.11 -1.97 -8.62
C ALA A 78 -4.83 -1.27 -9.11
N LEU A 79 -3.66 -1.77 -8.70
CA LEU A 79 -2.35 -1.23 -9.11
C LEU A 79 -2.13 -1.26 -10.63
N LYS A 80 -2.49 -2.35 -11.31
CA LYS A 80 -2.34 -2.49 -12.77
C LYS A 80 -3.31 -1.60 -13.59
N ARG A 81 -4.12 -0.77 -12.94
CA ARG A 81 -4.96 0.27 -13.58
C ARG A 81 -4.36 1.68 -13.47
N LEU A 82 -3.23 1.85 -12.79
CA LEU A 82 -2.54 3.13 -12.67
C LEU A 82 -1.50 3.26 -13.78
N SER A 83 -1.36 4.47 -14.35
CA SER A 83 -0.38 4.77 -15.40
C SER A 83 1.08 4.80 -14.93
N THR A 84 1.32 4.59 -13.63
CA THR A 84 2.63 4.74 -12.98
C THR A 84 2.65 3.89 -11.71
N SER A 85 3.73 3.12 -11.51
CA SER A 85 4.04 2.39 -10.28
C SER A 85 5.06 3.16 -9.42
N ILE A 86 5.25 2.73 -8.17
CA ILE A 86 6.27 3.29 -7.27
C ILE A 86 7.19 2.12 -6.85
N PRO A 87 8.39 1.99 -7.45
CA PRO A 87 9.34 0.91 -7.13
C PRO A 87 9.66 0.83 -5.64
N ASP A 88 9.82 -0.40 -5.14
CA ASP A 88 10.07 -0.73 -3.72
C ASP A 88 9.06 -0.13 -2.71
N TRP A 89 7.91 0.39 -3.13
CA TRP A 89 6.88 0.87 -2.23
C TRP A 89 6.03 -0.30 -1.71
N ARG A 90 5.71 -0.29 -0.40
CA ARG A 90 4.96 -1.37 0.25
C ARG A 90 3.49 -1.00 0.38
N ILE A 91 2.60 -1.95 0.14
CA ILE A 91 1.17 -1.81 0.45
C ILE A 91 0.78 -2.92 1.43
N VAL A 92 0.35 -2.52 2.63
CA VAL A 92 -0.05 -3.45 3.70
C VAL A 92 -1.58 -3.40 3.83
N VAL A 93 -2.24 -4.49 3.45
CA VAL A 93 -3.69 -4.64 3.70
C VAL A 93 -3.90 -5.17 5.12
N VAL A 94 -4.64 -4.42 5.94
CA VAL A 94 -4.83 -4.67 7.38
C VAL A 94 -6.23 -5.24 7.62
N ALA A 95 -6.38 -6.25 8.48
CA ALA A 95 -7.70 -6.79 8.82
C ALA A 95 -8.58 -5.75 9.54
N GLN A 96 -9.89 -5.75 9.30
CA GLN A 96 -10.81 -4.74 9.86
C GLN A 96 -10.73 -4.64 11.40
N SER A 97 -10.61 -5.79 12.07
CA SER A 97 -10.47 -5.89 13.52
C SER A 97 -9.19 -5.25 14.08
N ARG A 98 -8.22 -4.92 13.23
CA ARG A 98 -6.95 -4.25 13.56
C ARG A 98 -6.85 -2.82 13.03
N TRP A 99 -7.79 -2.35 12.20
CA TRP A 99 -7.65 -1.04 11.54
C TRP A 99 -7.56 0.12 12.53
N ASN A 100 -8.44 0.15 13.54
CA ASN A 100 -8.45 1.20 14.56
C ASN A 100 -7.12 1.30 15.34
N GLU A 101 -6.48 0.15 15.59
CA GLU A 101 -5.20 0.05 16.31
C GLU A 101 -4.04 0.58 15.45
N VAL A 102 -3.99 0.18 14.17
CA VAL A 102 -3.00 0.67 13.21
C VAL A 102 -3.17 2.18 12.97
N ALA A 103 -4.40 2.65 12.71
CA ALA A 103 -4.67 4.06 12.49
C ALA A 103 -4.27 4.91 13.71
N ALA A 104 -4.62 4.48 14.93
CA ALA A 104 -4.22 5.15 16.16
C ALA A 104 -2.70 5.20 16.34
N GLY A 105 -1.98 4.11 16.01
CA GLY A 105 -0.51 4.06 16.05
C GLY A 105 0.17 5.12 15.15
N PHE A 106 -0.42 5.43 14.00
CA PHE A 106 0.03 6.50 13.11
C PHE A 106 -0.67 7.86 13.35
N ARG A 107 -1.46 7.99 14.44
CA ARG A 107 -2.29 9.17 14.79
C ARG A 107 -3.37 9.52 13.75
N VAL A 108 -3.63 8.63 12.79
CA VAL A 108 -4.63 8.79 11.73
C VAL A 108 -6.03 8.53 12.29
N LYS A 109 -7.04 9.25 11.80
CA LYS A 109 -8.44 9.04 12.16
C LYS A 109 -8.90 7.63 11.72
N PRO A 110 -9.45 6.78 12.61
CA PRO A 110 -9.87 5.42 12.24
C PRO A 110 -10.91 5.32 11.12
N THR A 111 -11.66 6.39 10.79
CA THR A 111 -12.58 6.36 9.64
C THR A 111 -11.89 6.55 8.29
N THR A 112 -10.64 7.02 8.27
CA THR A 112 -9.84 7.17 7.05
C THR A 112 -9.45 5.76 6.57
N PRO A 113 -9.75 5.36 5.32
CA PRO A 113 -9.70 3.95 4.93
C PRO A 113 -8.36 3.50 4.32
N ALA A 114 -7.49 4.44 3.96
CA ALA A 114 -6.09 4.19 3.62
C ALA A 114 -5.25 5.40 4.05
N PHE A 115 -3.95 5.21 4.24
CA PHE A 115 -3.00 6.31 4.44
C PHE A 115 -1.57 5.88 4.09
N SER A 116 -0.73 6.84 3.71
CA SER A 116 0.67 6.62 3.35
C SER A 116 1.64 7.23 4.35
N SER A 117 2.73 6.51 4.62
CA SER A 117 3.83 6.94 5.47
C SER A 117 5.13 6.96 4.65
N PRO A 118 5.55 8.13 4.12
CA PRO A 118 6.74 8.29 3.29
C PRO A 118 8.03 7.80 3.95
N GLY A 119 8.23 8.12 5.22
CA GLY A 119 9.45 7.77 5.98
C GLY A 119 9.74 6.26 6.09
N ILE A 120 8.72 5.41 5.93
CA ILE A 120 8.87 3.95 5.88
C ILE A 120 8.45 3.33 4.53
N ARG A 121 8.17 4.14 3.50
CA ARG A 121 7.72 3.71 2.16
C ARG A 121 6.55 2.72 2.19
N THR A 122 5.50 3.01 2.96
CA THR A 122 4.36 2.11 3.12
C THR A 122 3.02 2.84 3.02
N THR A 123 2.09 2.33 2.23
CA THR A 123 0.65 2.62 2.33
C THR A 123 -0.05 1.53 3.12
N TYR A 124 -0.85 1.90 4.11
CA TYR A 124 -1.73 1.03 4.87
C TYR A 124 -3.15 1.13 4.32
N VAL A 125 -3.84 0.00 4.22
CA VAL A 125 -5.16 -0.10 3.58
C VAL A 125 -6.11 -0.91 4.46
N GLU A 126 -7.25 -0.34 4.80
CA GLU A 126 -8.33 -1.01 5.54
C GLU A 126 -8.88 -2.18 4.73
N GLY A 127 -8.92 -3.39 5.31
CA GLY A 127 -9.36 -4.61 4.62
C GLY A 127 -10.77 -4.53 4.05
N ASN A 128 -11.65 -3.76 4.69
CA ASN A 128 -13.00 -3.48 4.20
C ASN A 128 -13.05 -2.76 2.84
N LEU A 129 -12.01 -2.03 2.44
CA LEU A 129 -11.93 -1.46 1.09
C LEU A 129 -11.99 -2.51 -0.02
N LEU A 130 -11.55 -3.74 0.28
CA LEU A 130 -11.47 -4.86 -0.65
C LEU A 130 -12.73 -5.75 -0.59
N SER A 131 -13.64 -5.48 0.35
CA SER A 131 -14.96 -6.13 0.39
C SER A 131 -15.88 -5.62 -0.72
N GLN A 132 -16.80 -6.48 -1.15
CA GLN A 132 -17.88 -6.15 -2.09
C GLN A 132 -19.26 -6.08 -1.38
N ASP A 133 -19.28 -6.07 -0.05
CA ASP A 133 -20.51 -5.85 0.74
C ASP A 133 -21.01 -4.41 0.54
N ALA A 134 -22.24 -4.26 0.06
CA ALA A 134 -22.88 -2.96 -0.18
C ALA A 134 -22.95 -2.07 1.07
N ARG A 135 -23.05 -2.66 2.27
CA ARG A 135 -23.06 -1.93 3.55
C ARG A 135 -21.68 -1.34 3.89
N ILE A 136 -20.62 -1.98 3.41
CA ILE A 136 -19.25 -1.50 3.56
C ILE A 136 -18.95 -0.43 2.50
N ASP A 137 -19.44 -0.60 1.26
CA ASP A 137 -19.40 0.46 0.25
C ASP A 137 -20.14 1.73 0.72
N GLU A 138 -21.34 1.62 1.30
CA GLU A 138 -22.11 2.76 1.84
C GLU A 138 -21.32 3.61 2.85
N ASN A 139 -20.69 2.98 3.85
CA ASN A 139 -19.85 3.68 4.84
C ASN A 139 -18.66 4.44 4.22
N LEU A 140 -18.25 4.04 3.00
CA LEU A 140 -17.10 4.58 2.26
C LEU A 140 -17.52 5.53 1.12
N GLN A 141 -18.81 5.59 0.76
CA GLN A 141 -19.34 6.54 -0.25
C GLN A 141 -19.07 8.01 0.10
N ARG A 142 -18.87 8.32 1.39
CA ARG A 142 -18.44 9.65 1.88
C ARG A 142 -17.11 10.13 1.30
N TYR A 143 -16.29 9.23 0.73
CA TYR A 143 -15.02 9.54 0.08
C TYR A 143 -15.13 9.57 -1.44
N THR A 144 -15.89 8.66 -2.04
CA THR A 144 -16.10 8.58 -3.49
C THR A 144 -17.38 7.81 -3.83
N PRO A 145 -18.17 8.20 -4.85
CA PRO A 145 -19.35 7.44 -5.30
C PRO A 145 -18.99 6.14 -6.05
N LEU A 146 -17.71 5.79 -6.15
CA LEU A 146 -17.24 4.56 -6.78
C LEU A 146 -17.39 3.36 -5.82
N THR A 147 -17.66 2.19 -6.40
CA THR A 147 -17.88 0.92 -5.68
C THR A 147 -16.77 -0.10 -5.97
N GLY A 148 -16.62 -1.11 -5.11
CA GLY A 148 -15.73 -2.27 -5.29
C GLY A 148 -14.31 -1.94 -5.81
N LEU A 149 -13.88 -2.60 -6.89
CA LEU A 149 -12.53 -2.41 -7.44
C LEU A 149 -12.28 -0.98 -7.95
N ASN A 150 -13.31 -0.24 -8.37
CA ASN A 150 -13.14 1.16 -8.80
C ASN A 150 -12.87 2.09 -7.61
N LYS A 151 -13.55 1.86 -6.48
CA LYS A 151 -13.29 2.51 -5.18
C LYS A 151 -11.85 2.28 -4.74
N LEU A 152 -11.40 1.02 -4.76
CA LEU A 152 -10.04 0.62 -4.40
C LEU A 152 -8.99 1.25 -5.33
N THR A 153 -9.23 1.21 -6.65
CA THR A 153 -8.34 1.85 -7.64
C THR A 153 -8.19 3.34 -7.36
N TRP A 154 -9.30 4.03 -7.08
CA TRP A 154 -9.28 5.48 -6.81
C TRP A 154 -8.50 5.82 -5.54
N ILE A 155 -8.71 5.08 -4.46
CA ILE A 155 -8.07 5.38 -3.17
C ILE A 155 -6.55 5.16 -3.26
N ILE A 156 -6.09 4.07 -3.88
CA ILE A 156 -4.64 3.86 -4.09
C ILE A 156 -4.04 4.92 -5.05
N ALA A 157 -4.80 5.42 -6.03
CA ALA A 157 -4.35 6.52 -6.88
C ALA A 157 -4.25 7.87 -6.14
N HIS A 158 -5.10 8.12 -5.14
CA HIS A 158 -5.05 9.29 -4.25
C HIS A 158 -3.83 9.20 -3.30
N GLU A 159 -3.59 8.04 -2.68
CA GLU A 159 -2.39 7.76 -1.91
C GLU A 159 -1.11 7.97 -2.74
N TYR A 160 -1.08 7.45 -3.97
CA TYR A 160 -0.01 7.71 -4.94
C TYR A 160 0.13 9.19 -5.29
N GLY A 161 -0.97 9.95 -5.32
CA GLY A 161 -0.97 11.39 -5.52
C GLY A 161 -0.23 12.15 -4.41
N HIS A 162 -0.42 11.75 -3.15
CA HIS A 162 0.35 12.30 -2.03
C HIS A 162 1.85 11.98 -2.14
N ILE A 163 2.19 10.74 -2.50
CA ILE A 163 3.57 10.25 -2.58
C ILE A 163 4.32 10.87 -3.76
N LEU A 164 3.76 10.79 -4.98
CA LEU A 164 4.42 11.23 -6.22
C LEU A 164 4.54 12.75 -6.32
N CYS A 165 3.63 13.49 -5.66
CA CYS A 165 3.61 14.95 -5.69
C CYS A 165 4.07 15.59 -4.37
N GLU A 166 4.66 14.79 -3.46
CA GLU A 166 5.25 15.21 -2.17
C GLU A 166 4.36 16.20 -1.40
N THR A 167 3.07 15.86 -1.24
CA THR A 167 2.05 16.83 -0.80
C THR A 167 1.03 16.27 0.18
N SER A 168 0.59 17.10 1.10
CA SER A 168 -0.57 16.89 2.00
C SER A 168 -1.83 17.63 1.54
N ASP A 169 -1.85 18.17 0.31
CA ASP A 169 -3.03 18.82 -0.27
C ASP A 169 -3.95 17.79 -0.93
N GLU A 170 -5.05 17.46 -0.24
CA GLU A 170 -6.16 16.63 -0.72
C GLU A 170 -6.58 16.94 -2.17
N ARG A 171 -6.61 18.22 -2.57
CA ARG A 171 -7.04 18.61 -3.92
C ARG A 171 -5.98 18.22 -4.96
N LYS A 172 -4.70 18.27 -4.60
CA LYS A 172 -3.60 17.82 -5.47
C LYS A 172 -3.58 16.29 -5.56
N ALA A 173 -3.73 15.59 -4.44
CA ALA A 173 -3.86 14.14 -4.43
C ALA A 173 -5.04 13.65 -5.29
N ASN A 174 -6.21 14.30 -5.15
CA ASN A 174 -7.40 14.00 -5.97
C ASN A 174 -7.20 14.29 -7.47
N ALA A 175 -6.48 15.36 -7.81
CA ALA A 175 -6.13 15.68 -9.19
C ALA A 175 -5.14 14.66 -9.77
N ALA A 176 -4.09 14.31 -9.02
CA ALA A 176 -3.11 13.30 -9.39
C ALA A 176 -3.75 11.92 -9.57
N ALA A 177 -4.68 11.53 -8.67
CA ALA A 177 -5.45 10.29 -8.77
C ALA A 177 -6.17 10.18 -10.12
N GLY A 178 -6.88 11.24 -10.54
CA GLY A 178 -7.53 11.30 -11.84
C GLY A 178 -6.56 11.15 -13.01
N ARG A 179 -5.36 11.74 -12.92
CA ARG A 179 -4.33 11.63 -13.98
C ARG A 179 -3.73 10.22 -14.04
N LEU A 180 -3.49 9.59 -12.89
CA LEU A 180 -3.00 8.21 -12.77
C LEU A 180 -3.99 7.17 -13.31
N ILE A 181 -5.29 7.34 -13.07
CA ILE A 181 -6.33 6.40 -13.52
C ILE A 181 -6.63 6.54 -15.01
N TYR A 182 -6.62 7.77 -15.54
CA TYR A 182 -7.01 8.05 -16.93
C TYR A 182 -5.83 8.26 -17.88
N GLY A 183 -4.57 8.24 -17.40
CA GLY A 183 -3.36 8.40 -18.19
C GLY A 183 -3.21 9.78 -18.85
N ARG A 184 -3.65 10.86 -18.19
CA ARG A 184 -3.76 12.20 -18.81
C ARG A 184 -2.84 13.25 -18.18
N GLY A 185 -1.75 13.56 -18.89
CA GLY A 185 -0.81 14.63 -18.55
C GLY A 185 0.11 14.29 -17.38
N GLU A 186 0.91 15.27 -16.94
CA GLU A 186 1.82 15.09 -15.80
C GLU A 186 1.04 14.85 -14.51
N VAL A 187 1.37 13.77 -13.79
CA VAL A 187 0.70 13.39 -12.53
C VAL A 187 0.65 14.56 -11.54
N CYS A 188 1.74 15.33 -11.44
CA CYS A 188 1.89 16.46 -10.53
C CYS A 188 1.93 17.79 -11.28
N ARG A 189 1.14 18.75 -10.81
CA ARG A 189 1.03 20.15 -11.24
C ARG A 189 0.47 20.97 -10.07
#